data_AF-A0A932R0C1-F1
#
_entry.id   AF-A0A932R0C1-F1
#
_cell.length_a   1.000
_cell.length_b   1.000
_cell.length_c   1.000
_cell.angle_alpha   90.00
_cell.angle_beta   90.00
_cell.angle_gamma   90.00
#
_symmetry.space_group_name_H-M   'P 1'
#
loop_
_entity.id
_entity.type
_entity.pdbx_description
1 polymer ?
#
loop_
_entity_poly.entity_id
_entity_poly.type
_entity_poly.pdbx_seq_one_letter_code
_entity_poly.pdbx_strand_id
1 'polypeptide(L)'
;MPGLRWKFCILYKVEKFPFVQVPAGEIGVVIAQVGAPTPIGAKSAEYKPEFGNFCNLTNFVKLGGQKGIQRPVLNPGNFAIHPVGFLVITKSRVYGLPISPELKEKRLTAESFDLKPDQLGWTIIKPDQRKDGKVVDVVGIVNVLDGKPLNSGDIANRLGDYNDVQAMEKADKPSAEVIEVLLGNKNAVHNNYQDFQAFLNNGGKIGLQHDPLLYGAYALNPFLVKVELMPMLVVKQGEVAVIKAYVGLPTVDTSGEAFKHGSTVKPGHRGTWEIGLGTGKYPINPRCYEAEIVPTAILTLNWADATSKAHDLDSQLKQIDAKSMEGFEFLIDLQVQIHIPEKQAPKVISMVGTMQNLVNEVLQAAVGNHFRDKLQSMPAIKFIETRNKVQVEAFEYIREKLSEYNVETKGIYIQDVVLPKDLVEVRTSREIANQEIETYKKQTEAETGRVEMEKAKGTANMQEELARSQVGINISQNQADARKAQADGEATYLSKTGAAKAAEVEAVGLARAQAYEKQVLALGKTETAFLNALTVASENHLGVMPNILVIGGGNSGGSALEALAATLTDMVSKQTAANAAANKETQVITS
;
A
#
# COMPACT_ATOMS: atom_id res chain seq x y z
N MET A 1 -45.30 24.40 -63.28
CA MET A 1 -46.65 24.84 -62.89
C MET A 1 -47.67 24.11 -63.76
N PRO A 2 -48.75 23.57 -63.17
CA PRO A 2 -49.90 23.11 -63.95
C PRO A 2 -50.48 24.29 -64.75
N GLY A 3 -50.80 24.04 -66.00
CA GLY A 3 -51.31 25.06 -66.93
C GLY A 3 -51.47 24.48 -68.32
N LEU A 4 -52.41 25.03 -69.09
CA LEU A 4 -52.64 24.60 -70.47
C LEU A 4 -51.50 25.17 -71.33
N ARG A 5 -50.71 24.27 -71.94
CA ARG A 5 -49.63 24.64 -72.87
C ARG A 5 -49.87 23.95 -74.19
N TRP A 6 -50.13 24.73 -75.23
CA TRP A 6 -50.29 24.21 -76.58
C TRP A 6 -48.92 24.07 -77.25
N LYS A 7 -48.65 22.88 -77.79
CA LYS A 7 -47.47 22.57 -78.60
C LYS A 7 -47.94 21.88 -79.86
N PHE A 8 -47.43 22.31 -81.01
CA PHE A 8 -47.85 21.79 -82.31
C PHE A 8 -47.44 20.32 -82.45
N CYS A 9 -48.41 19.42 -82.55
CA CYS A 9 -48.22 17.97 -82.45
C CYS A 9 -47.37 17.34 -83.56
N ILE A 10 -47.21 18.02 -84.70
CA ILE A 10 -46.35 17.56 -85.81
C ILE A 10 -44.86 17.72 -85.44
N LEU A 11 -44.50 18.72 -84.64
CA LEU A 11 -43.10 19.04 -84.31
C LEU A 11 -42.67 18.52 -82.93
N TYR A 12 -43.61 18.21 -82.03
CA TYR A 12 -43.32 17.89 -80.64
C TYR A 12 -44.05 16.62 -80.19
N LYS A 13 -43.30 15.68 -79.61
CA LYS A 13 -43.84 14.58 -78.81
C LYS A 13 -43.85 14.99 -77.33
N VAL A 14 -45.01 14.91 -76.67
CA VAL A 14 -45.15 15.22 -75.25
C VAL A 14 -45.36 13.93 -74.47
N GLU A 15 -44.43 13.61 -73.58
CA GLU A 15 -44.49 12.46 -72.69
C GLU A 15 -44.64 12.91 -71.23
N LYS A 16 -45.38 12.15 -70.43
CA LYS A 16 -45.60 12.44 -69.02
C LYS A 16 -44.61 11.64 -68.18
N PHE A 17 -43.93 12.33 -67.27
CA PHE A 17 -43.01 11.72 -66.31
C PHE A 17 -43.45 12.06 -64.89
N PRO A 18 -43.19 11.16 -63.91
CA PRO A 18 -43.45 11.47 -62.51
C PRO A 18 -42.55 12.60 -62.03
N PHE A 19 -43.05 13.40 -61.09
CA PHE A 19 -42.20 14.35 -60.36
C PHE A 19 -41.12 13.61 -59.59
N VAL A 20 -39.95 14.24 -59.46
CA VAL A 20 -38.87 13.72 -58.63
C VAL A 20 -39.27 13.93 -57.18
N GLN A 21 -39.51 12.84 -56.45
CA GLN A 21 -39.86 12.86 -55.05
C GLN A 21 -38.70 12.27 -54.25
N VAL A 22 -38.13 13.09 -53.36
CA VAL A 22 -37.11 12.67 -52.38
C VAL A 22 -37.81 12.51 -51.03
N PRO A 23 -37.93 11.27 -50.52
CA PRO A 23 -38.53 11.00 -49.21
C PRO A 23 -37.77 11.67 -48.05
N ALA A 24 -38.44 11.81 -46.90
CA ALA A 24 -37.79 12.28 -45.69
C ALA A 24 -36.71 11.29 -45.22
N GLY A 25 -35.55 11.80 -44.80
CA GLY A 25 -34.40 10.99 -44.37
C GLY A 25 -33.52 10.46 -45.52
N GLU A 26 -33.90 10.71 -46.77
CA GLU A 26 -33.10 10.41 -47.97
C GLU A 26 -32.51 11.68 -48.58
N ILE A 27 -31.49 11.50 -49.40
CA ILE A 27 -30.94 12.53 -50.27
C ILE A 27 -31.14 12.15 -51.74
N GLY A 28 -31.35 13.15 -52.60
CA GLY A 28 -31.38 12.96 -54.05
C GLY A 28 -30.07 13.37 -54.70
N VAL A 29 -29.29 12.43 -55.22
CA VAL A 29 -28.05 12.74 -55.94
C VAL A 29 -28.37 13.03 -57.41
N VAL A 30 -27.88 14.17 -57.93
CA VAL A 30 -28.18 14.62 -59.29
C VAL A 30 -26.98 14.35 -60.21
N ILE A 31 -27.23 13.72 -61.35
CA ILE A 31 -26.27 13.54 -62.43
C ILE A 31 -26.81 14.26 -63.67
N ALA A 32 -26.09 15.28 -64.16
CA ALA A 32 -26.45 15.98 -65.38
C ALA A 32 -25.98 15.18 -66.60
N GLN A 33 -26.90 14.91 -67.54
CA GLN A 33 -26.60 14.24 -68.81
C GLN A 33 -26.30 15.23 -69.94
N VAL A 34 -26.52 16.52 -69.67
CA VAL A 34 -26.43 17.63 -70.62
C VAL A 34 -25.54 18.73 -70.03
N GLY A 35 -24.99 19.59 -70.90
CA GLY A 35 -24.09 20.66 -70.50
C GLY A 35 -22.68 20.51 -71.08
N ALA A 36 -21.80 21.43 -70.70
CA ALA A 36 -20.39 21.41 -71.05
C ALA A 36 -19.69 20.17 -70.46
N PRO A 37 -18.57 19.70 -71.06
CA PRO A 37 -17.79 18.63 -70.44
C PRO A 37 -17.22 19.06 -69.08
N THR A 38 -17.10 18.12 -68.15
CA THR A 38 -16.38 18.35 -66.89
C THR A 38 -14.90 18.67 -67.17
N PRO A 39 -14.29 19.54 -66.35
CA PRO A 39 -12.86 19.80 -66.43
C PRO A 39 -12.04 18.50 -66.31
N ILE A 40 -10.94 18.42 -67.06
CA ILE A 40 -10.05 17.25 -67.04
C ILE A 40 -9.51 17.08 -65.61
N GLY A 41 -9.69 15.88 -65.05
CA GLY A 41 -9.26 15.53 -63.69
C GLY A 41 -10.31 15.78 -62.59
N ALA A 42 -11.41 16.49 -62.86
CA ALA A 42 -12.50 16.66 -61.90
C ALA A 42 -13.50 15.49 -61.98
N LYS A 43 -13.93 14.97 -60.82
CA LYS A 43 -14.98 13.92 -60.77
C LYS A 43 -16.39 14.51 -60.67
N SER A 44 -16.51 15.74 -60.17
CA SER A 44 -17.78 16.47 -60.07
C SER A 44 -17.83 17.69 -60.97
N ALA A 45 -19.05 18.03 -61.38
CA ALA A 45 -19.38 19.24 -62.09
C ALA A 45 -19.39 20.45 -61.15
N GLU A 46 -18.91 21.58 -61.63
CA GLU A 46 -18.97 22.85 -60.92
C GLU A 46 -20.42 23.32 -60.72
N TYR A 47 -20.74 23.73 -59.49
CA TYR A 47 -22.06 24.22 -59.14
C TYR A 47 -22.06 25.74 -59.03
N LYS A 48 -23.13 26.36 -59.56
CA LYS A 48 -23.39 27.78 -59.41
C LYS A 48 -24.75 28.00 -58.74
N PRO A 49 -24.88 28.97 -57.81
CA PRO A 49 -26.13 29.19 -57.07
C PRO A 49 -27.37 29.41 -57.95
N GLU A 50 -27.19 29.94 -59.17
CA GLU A 50 -28.26 30.21 -60.14
C GLU A 50 -28.93 28.94 -60.66
N PHE A 51 -28.29 27.77 -60.52
CA PHE A 51 -28.88 26.48 -60.89
C PHE A 51 -29.98 26.05 -59.91
N GLY A 52 -29.90 26.49 -58.65
CA GLY A 52 -30.81 26.09 -57.57
C GLY A 52 -30.98 24.56 -57.51
N ASN A 53 -32.23 24.09 -57.53
CA ASN A 53 -32.58 22.66 -57.49
C ASN A 53 -32.69 22.00 -58.88
N PHE A 54 -32.01 22.55 -59.90
CA PHE A 54 -32.01 22.02 -61.28
C PHE A 54 -33.38 21.95 -61.98
N CYS A 55 -34.36 22.76 -61.53
CA CYS A 55 -35.71 22.78 -62.09
C CYS A 55 -35.80 23.43 -63.50
N ASN A 56 -34.81 24.24 -63.90
CA ASN A 56 -34.82 24.95 -65.18
C ASN A 56 -33.61 24.53 -66.03
N LEU A 57 -33.85 23.60 -66.95
CA LEU A 57 -32.83 23.09 -67.87
C LEU A 57 -32.24 24.19 -68.77
N THR A 58 -33.07 25.10 -69.28
CA THR A 58 -32.62 26.17 -70.18
C THR A 58 -31.62 27.09 -69.48
N ASN A 59 -31.89 27.45 -68.23
CA ASN A 59 -30.97 28.26 -67.43
C ASN A 59 -29.67 27.51 -67.13
N PHE A 60 -29.76 26.23 -66.76
CA PHE A 60 -28.60 25.39 -66.51
C PHE A 60 -27.63 25.37 -67.71
N VAL A 61 -28.15 25.13 -68.92
CA VAL A 61 -27.31 25.07 -70.14
C VAL A 61 -26.76 26.46 -70.50
N LYS A 62 -27.59 27.52 -70.46
CA LYS A 62 -27.17 28.89 -70.82
C LYS A 62 -26.08 29.44 -69.90
N LEU A 63 -26.11 29.09 -68.62
CA LEU A 63 -25.15 29.53 -67.60
C LEU A 63 -23.90 28.63 -67.52
N GLY A 64 -23.73 27.71 -68.48
CA GLY A 64 -22.55 26.87 -68.60
C GLY A 64 -22.52 25.69 -67.63
N GLY A 65 -23.69 25.11 -67.31
CA GLY A 65 -23.79 23.88 -66.54
C GLY A 65 -23.00 22.75 -67.17
N GLN A 66 -22.38 21.91 -66.34
CA GLN A 66 -21.49 20.83 -66.78
C GLN A 66 -22.15 19.46 -66.62
N LYS A 67 -21.86 18.54 -67.54
CA LYS A 67 -22.31 17.13 -67.50
C LYS A 67 -21.59 16.37 -66.37
N GLY A 68 -22.22 15.36 -65.79
CA GLY A 68 -21.67 14.52 -64.73
C GLY A 68 -22.32 14.75 -63.37
N ILE A 69 -21.68 14.21 -62.32
CA ILE A 69 -22.17 14.25 -60.95
C ILE A 69 -22.18 15.70 -60.46
N GLN A 70 -23.33 16.18 -60.02
CA GLN A 70 -23.46 17.52 -59.45
C GLN A 70 -23.05 17.52 -57.98
N ARG A 71 -22.47 18.63 -57.53
CA ARG A 71 -22.00 18.80 -56.15
C ARG A 71 -23.13 18.76 -55.11
N PRO A 72 -24.14 19.65 -55.18
CA PRO A 72 -25.21 19.66 -54.20
C PRO A 72 -26.14 18.46 -54.35
N VAL A 73 -26.66 18.00 -53.22
CA VAL A 73 -27.72 17.01 -53.15
C VAL A 73 -29.08 17.70 -53.03
N LEU A 74 -30.14 17.03 -53.49
CA LEU A 74 -31.50 17.48 -53.28
C LEU A 74 -31.97 17.07 -51.88
N ASN A 75 -32.47 18.05 -51.14
CA ASN A 75 -33.15 17.84 -49.87
C ASN A 75 -34.50 17.15 -50.09
N PRO A 76 -35.10 16.54 -49.04
CA PRO A 76 -36.43 15.96 -49.11
C PRO A 76 -37.46 16.95 -49.69
N GLY A 77 -38.26 16.48 -50.65
CA GLY A 77 -39.21 17.34 -51.37
C GLY A 77 -39.62 16.82 -52.75
N ASN A 78 -40.48 17.60 -53.40
CA ASN A 78 -40.98 17.33 -54.75
C ASN A 78 -40.39 18.34 -55.74
N PHE A 79 -39.67 17.85 -56.75
CA PHE A 79 -38.97 18.67 -57.73
C PHE A 79 -39.43 18.38 -59.16
N ALA A 80 -39.57 19.45 -59.93
CA ALA A 80 -39.90 19.40 -61.35
C ALA A 80 -38.62 19.44 -62.19
N ILE A 81 -37.88 18.33 -62.21
CA ILE A 81 -36.60 18.22 -62.90
C ILE A 81 -36.81 17.62 -64.29
N HIS A 82 -36.05 18.09 -65.28
CA HIS A 82 -36.16 17.63 -66.66
C HIS A 82 -35.67 16.18 -66.81
N PRO A 83 -36.52 15.22 -67.24
CA PRO A 83 -36.24 13.78 -67.17
C PRO A 83 -35.10 13.32 -68.09
N VAL A 84 -34.88 14.00 -69.22
CA VAL A 84 -33.77 13.68 -70.13
C VAL A 84 -32.49 14.43 -69.76
N GLY A 85 -32.62 15.58 -69.08
CA GLY A 85 -31.47 16.45 -68.79
C GLY A 85 -30.68 15.98 -67.58
N PHE A 86 -31.38 15.40 -66.61
CA PHE A 86 -30.82 14.99 -65.34
C PHE A 86 -31.33 13.60 -64.95
N LEU A 87 -30.45 12.81 -64.34
CA LEU A 87 -30.81 11.62 -63.58
C LEU A 87 -30.76 11.98 -62.10
N VAL A 88 -31.79 11.59 -61.34
CA VAL A 88 -31.81 11.77 -59.89
C VAL A 88 -31.88 10.41 -59.22
N ILE A 89 -30.86 10.09 -58.43
CA ILE A 89 -30.73 8.82 -57.72
C ILE A 89 -31.21 9.04 -56.29
N THR A 90 -32.23 8.28 -55.89
CA THR A 90 -32.72 8.19 -54.49
C THR A 90 -32.59 6.76 -54.00
N LYS A 91 -32.76 6.51 -52.69
CA LYS A 91 -32.64 5.16 -52.11
C LYS A 91 -33.66 4.20 -52.73
N SER A 92 -34.87 4.69 -52.99
CA SER A 92 -35.99 3.88 -53.48
C SER A 92 -35.98 3.67 -55.00
N ARG A 93 -35.63 4.69 -55.79
CA ARG A 93 -35.61 4.62 -57.26
C ARG A 93 -34.73 5.68 -57.92
N VAL A 94 -34.41 5.46 -59.19
CA VAL A 94 -33.76 6.45 -60.05
C VAL A 94 -34.82 7.12 -60.94
N TYR A 95 -34.79 8.45 -60.99
CA TYR A 95 -35.64 9.27 -61.84
C TYR A 95 -34.88 9.75 -63.07
N GLY A 96 -35.60 9.83 -64.20
CA GLY A 96 -35.07 10.30 -65.48
C GLY A 96 -34.84 9.18 -66.48
N LEU A 97 -34.50 9.57 -67.71
CA LEU A 97 -34.24 8.66 -68.83
C LEU A 97 -32.74 8.66 -69.15
N PRO A 98 -32.04 7.53 -69.04
CA PRO A 98 -30.64 7.46 -69.40
C PRO A 98 -30.47 7.64 -70.91
N ILE A 99 -29.47 8.44 -71.31
CA ILE A 99 -29.12 8.62 -72.73
C ILE A 99 -28.20 7.47 -73.20
N SER A 100 -27.38 6.91 -72.31
CA SER A 100 -26.45 5.82 -72.62
C SER A 100 -27.20 4.52 -72.94
N PRO A 101 -26.85 3.81 -74.03
CA PRO A 101 -27.48 2.54 -74.41
C PRO A 101 -27.42 1.47 -73.32
N GLU A 102 -26.30 1.39 -72.60
CA GLU A 102 -26.05 0.39 -71.54
C GLU A 102 -27.02 0.49 -70.36
N LEU A 103 -27.51 1.69 -70.06
CA LEU A 103 -28.42 1.96 -68.95
C LEU A 103 -29.89 1.92 -69.37
N LYS A 104 -30.20 1.91 -70.68
CA LYS A 104 -31.58 1.95 -71.19
C LYS A 104 -32.34 0.63 -71.03
N GLU A 105 -31.65 -0.50 -71.01
CA GLU A 105 -32.27 -1.83 -71.01
C GLU A 105 -32.47 -2.42 -69.60
N LYS A 106 -31.96 -1.75 -68.55
CA LYS A 106 -31.99 -2.23 -67.17
C LYS A 106 -32.92 -1.37 -66.30
N ARG A 107 -33.54 -1.99 -65.30
CA ARG A 107 -34.22 -1.26 -64.21
C ARG A 107 -33.16 -0.57 -63.38
N LEU A 108 -33.08 0.76 -63.47
CA LEU A 108 -32.09 1.56 -62.75
C LEU A 108 -32.35 1.57 -61.24
N THR A 109 -31.31 1.27 -60.48
CA THR A 109 -31.26 1.32 -59.01
C THR A 109 -30.00 2.08 -58.59
N ALA A 110 -29.83 2.38 -57.30
CA ALA A 110 -28.60 3.00 -56.81
C ALA A 110 -27.34 2.19 -57.17
N GLU A 111 -27.47 0.86 -57.17
CA GLU A 111 -26.38 -0.08 -57.44
C GLU A 111 -25.88 -0.01 -58.89
N SER A 112 -26.70 0.46 -59.85
CA SER A 112 -26.23 0.66 -61.23
C SER A 112 -25.22 1.82 -61.36
N PHE A 113 -24.99 2.57 -60.29
CA PHE A 113 -24.04 3.68 -60.21
C PHE A 113 -22.99 3.46 -59.11
N ASP A 114 -22.73 2.20 -58.72
CA ASP A 114 -21.79 1.82 -57.65
C ASP A 114 -22.11 2.41 -56.27
N LEU A 115 -23.40 2.70 -56.02
CA LEU A 115 -23.89 3.19 -54.73
C LEU A 115 -24.70 2.12 -54.00
N LYS A 116 -24.46 2.00 -52.69
CA LYS A 116 -25.35 1.21 -51.83
C LYS A 116 -26.55 2.07 -51.43
N PRO A 117 -27.78 1.51 -51.37
CA PRO A 117 -28.97 2.26 -50.97
C PRO A 117 -28.84 2.99 -49.62
N ASP A 118 -28.08 2.42 -48.67
CA ASP A 118 -27.86 3.04 -47.36
C ASP A 118 -26.98 4.28 -47.40
N GLN A 119 -26.17 4.47 -48.46
CA GLN A 119 -25.35 5.68 -48.66
C GLN A 119 -26.17 6.88 -49.14
N LEU A 120 -27.42 6.68 -49.54
CA LEU A 120 -28.34 7.73 -49.98
C LEU A 120 -29.28 8.21 -48.86
N GLY A 121 -29.01 7.79 -47.61
CA GLY A 121 -29.62 8.35 -46.41
C GLY A 121 -28.82 9.53 -45.84
N TRP A 122 -29.33 10.13 -44.78
CA TRP A 122 -28.56 11.11 -44.00
C TRP A 122 -27.43 10.39 -43.25
N THR A 123 -26.23 10.96 -43.27
CA THR A 123 -25.11 10.48 -42.47
C THR A 123 -25.33 10.94 -41.03
N ILE A 124 -25.73 10.02 -40.15
CA ILE A 124 -26.02 10.30 -38.74
C ILE A 124 -24.81 9.92 -37.90
N ILE A 125 -24.24 10.92 -37.22
CA ILE A 125 -23.18 10.74 -36.23
C ILE A 125 -23.83 10.89 -34.87
N LYS A 126 -23.87 9.79 -34.12
CA LYS A 126 -24.45 9.68 -32.79
C LYS A 126 -23.61 8.73 -31.93
N PRO A 127 -23.62 8.86 -30.60
CA PRO A 127 -22.93 7.92 -29.72
C PRO A 127 -23.32 6.47 -30.05
N ASP A 128 -22.33 5.60 -30.14
CA ASP A 128 -22.54 4.19 -30.45
C ASP A 128 -22.69 3.39 -29.15
N GLN A 129 -23.59 2.42 -29.16
CA GLN A 129 -23.79 1.51 -28.03
C GLN A 129 -22.99 0.24 -28.30
N ARG A 130 -21.84 0.10 -27.65
CA ARG A 130 -20.99 -1.09 -27.82
C ARG A 130 -21.70 -2.31 -27.21
N LYS A 131 -21.38 -3.51 -27.72
CA LYS A 131 -21.93 -4.80 -27.25
C LYS A 131 -21.79 -5.02 -25.73
N ASP A 132 -20.83 -4.36 -25.10
CA ASP A 132 -20.56 -4.42 -23.67
C ASP A 132 -21.46 -3.47 -22.83
N GLY A 133 -22.45 -2.83 -23.45
CA GLY A 133 -23.39 -1.91 -22.79
C GLY A 133 -22.83 -0.49 -22.52
N LYS A 134 -21.55 -0.25 -22.81
CA LYS A 134 -20.93 1.08 -22.67
C LYS A 134 -21.25 1.96 -23.89
N VAL A 135 -21.73 3.18 -23.62
CA VAL A 135 -21.91 4.22 -24.64
C VAL A 135 -20.54 4.82 -24.96
N VAL A 136 -20.16 4.78 -26.23
CA VAL A 136 -18.90 5.35 -26.71
C VAL A 136 -19.23 6.55 -27.58
N ASP A 137 -18.67 7.70 -27.22
CA ASP A 137 -18.72 8.90 -28.04
C ASP A 137 -17.95 8.68 -29.34
N VAL A 138 -18.50 9.12 -30.47
CA VAL A 138 -17.90 8.90 -31.80
C VAL A 138 -17.81 10.19 -32.59
N VAL A 139 -16.87 10.22 -33.53
CA VAL A 139 -16.69 11.29 -34.51
C VAL A 139 -16.70 10.72 -35.91
N GLY A 140 -17.14 11.53 -36.89
CA GLY A 140 -17.11 11.16 -38.30
C GLY A 140 -15.82 11.61 -38.96
N ILE A 141 -14.95 10.67 -39.31
CA ILE A 141 -13.74 10.93 -40.07
C ILE A 141 -14.08 11.04 -41.54
N VAL A 142 -13.72 12.17 -42.13
CA VAL A 142 -14.11 12.53 -43.49
C VAL A 142 -12.98 12.21 -44.47
N ASN A 143 -13.31 11.51 -45.55
CA ASN A 143 -12.45 11.31 -46.69
C ASN A 143 -13.11 11.87 -47.95
N VAL A 144 -12.46 12.85 -48.56
CA VAL A 144 -12.94 13.54 -49.75
C VAL A 144 -12.41 12.86 -51.01
N LEU A 145 -13.27 12.65 -52.00
CA LEU A 145 -12.97 11.90 -53.21
C LEU A 145 -12.71 12.75 -54.45
N ASP A 146 -12.91 14.06 -54.37
CA ASP A 146 -12.75 15.03 -55.45
C ASP A 146 -12.06 16.32 -54.99
N GLY A 147 -11.34 16.98 -55.89
CA GLY A 147 -10.53 18.17 -55.59
C GLY A 147 -9.07 18.01 -56.00
N LYS A 148 -8.27 19.06 -55.75
CA LYS A 148 -6.83 19.05 -56.04
C LYS A 148 -6.11 18.04 -55.15
N PRO A 149 -5.03 17.40 -55.62
CA PRO A 149 -4.21 16.50 -54.81
C PRO A 149 -3.62 17.24 -53.59
N LEU A 150 -3.31 16.48 -52.54
CA LEU A 150 -2.54 16.96 -51.40
C LEU A 150 -1.14 17.40 -51.84
N ASN A 151 -0.52 18.28 -51.06
CA ASN A 151 0.88 18.63 -51.27
C ASN A 151 1.77 17.43 -50.92
N SER A 152 2.97 17.39 -51.48
CA SER A 152 3.93 16.33 -51.19
C SER A 152 4.27 16.30 -49.69
N GLY A 153 4.09 15.13 -49.06
CA GLY A 153 4.39 14.91 -47.64
C GLY A 153 3.20 15.09 -46.69
N ASP A 154 2.09 15.67 -47.15
CA ASP A 154 0.85 15.80 -46.38
C ASP A 154 -0.02 14.54 -46.52
N ILE A 155 -0.55 14.05 -45.40
CA ILE A 155 -1.46 12.89 -45.39
C ILE A 155 -2.94 13.27 -45.19
N ALA A 156 -3.20 14.51 -44.73
CA ALA A 156 -4.55 15.03 -44.54
C ALA A 156 -4.63 16.51 -44.93
N ASN A 157 -5.79 16.91 -45.45
CA ASN A 157 -6.10 18.29 -45.77
C ASN A 157 -6.63 19.04 -44.54
N ARG A 158 -6.09 20.23 -44.28
CA ARG A 158 -6.64 21.21 -43.34
C ARG A 158 -6.88 22.52 -44.08
N LEU A 159 -8.05 23.14 -43.91
CA LEU A 159 -8.36 24.38 -44.62
C LEU A 159 -7.43 25.51 -44.18
N GLY A 160 -6.79 26.15 -45.16
CA GLY A 160 -5.73 27.13 -44.93
C GLY A 160 -4.39 26.53 -44.50
N ASP A 161 -4.21 25.21 -44.67
CA ASP A 161 -3.05 24.43 -44.23
C ASP A 161 -2.75 24.68 -42.74
N TYR A 162 -1.52 25.05 -42.37
CA TYR A 162 -1.10 25.38 -40.99
C TYR A 162 -0.61 26.83 -40.86
N ASN A 163 -1.09 27.73 -41.72
CA ASN A 163 -0.66 29.13 -41.74
C ASN A 163 -1.08 29.91 -40.48
N ASP A 164 -2.22 29.55 -39.90
CA ASP A 164 -2.70 30.07 -38.62
C ASP A 164 -1.79 29.66 -37.46
N VAL A 165 -1.36 28.39 -37.41
CA VAL A 165 -0.38 27.90 -36.43
C VAL A 165 0.93 28.67 -36.56
N GLN A 166 1.46 28.78 -37.77
CA GLN A 166 2.70 29.51 -38.02
C GLN A 166 2.58 31.00 -37.61
N ALA A 167 1.42 31.63 -37.80
CA ALA A 167 1.19 33.01 -37.36
C ALA A 167 1.14 33.13 -35.83
N MET A 168 0.51 32.17 -35.13
CA MET A 168 0.45 32.15 -33.67
C MET A 168 1.81 31.89 -33.03
N GLU A 169 2.64 31.03 -33.64
CA GLU A 169 4.01 30.80 -33.19
C GLU A 169 4.89 32.03 -33.34
N LYS A 170 4.75 32.77 -34.47
CA LYS A 170 5.44 34.05 -34.65
C LYS A 170 5.01 35.11 -33.65
N ALA A 171 3.78 35.02 -33.15
CA ALA A 171 3.23 35.89 -32.12
C ALA A 171 3.51 35.39 -30.68
N ASP A 172 4.31 34.33 -30.52
CA ASP A 172 4.67 33.68 -29.25
C ASP A 172 3.46 33.40 -28.34
N LYS A 173 2.37 32.93 -28.95
CA LYS A 173 1.15 32.54 -28.23
C LYS A 173 1.40 31.28 -27.40
N PRO A 174 0.75 31.15 -26.22
CA PRO A 174 0.90 29.96 -25.39
C PRO A 174 0.38 28.72 -26.13
N SER A 175 1.08 27.59 -25.97
CA SER A 175 0.77 26.33 -26.66
C SER A 175 -0.67 25.85 -26.44
N ALA A 176 -1.31 26.19 -25.32
CA ALA A 176 -2.72 25.90 -25.06
C ALA A 176 -3.68 26.63 -26.02
N GLU A 177 -3.46 27.92 -26.31
CA GLU A 177 -4.25 28.68 -27.30
C GLU A 177 -4.08 28.08 -28.70
N VAL A 178 -2.86 27.65 -29.04
CA VAL A 178 -2.57 26.99 -30.32
C VAL A 178 -3.35 25.68 -30.45
N ILE A 179 -3.41 24.87 -29.38
CA ILE A 179 -4.19 23.62 -29.35
C ILE A 179 -5.67 23.89 -29.57
N GLU A 180 -6.25 24.91 -28.93
CA GLU A 180 -7.67 25.23 -29.09
C GLU A 180 -8.03 25.61 -30.53
N VAL A 181 -7.19 26.41 -31.20
CA VAL A 181 -7.39 26.78 -32.60
C VAL A 181 -7.11 25.60 -33.54
N LEU A 182 -6.15 24.75 -33.20
CA LEU A 182 -5.78 23.58 -34.00
C LEU A 182 -6.88 22.52 -33.98
N LEU A 183 -7.41 22.22 -32.79
CA LEU A 183 -8.51 21.26 -32.58
C LEU A 183 -9.89 21.87 -32.85
N GLY A 184 -9.94 23.19 -33.03
CA GLY A 184 -11.12 23.91 -33.50
C GLY A 184 -11.53 23.46 -34.91
N ASN A 185 -12.84 23.37 -35.12
CA ASN A 185 -13.41 22.85 -36.36
C ASN A 185 -13.67 23.99 -37.38
N LYS A 186 -13.09 23.90 -38.59
CA LYS A 186 -13.33 24.86 -39.70
C LYS A 186 -14.49 24.46 -40.62
N ASN A 187 -15.22 23.38 -40.31
CA ASN A 187 -16.32 22.85 -41.13
C ASN A 187 -17.51 23.82 -41.27
N ALA A 188 -17.61 24.86 -40.45
CA ALA A 188 -18.62 25.91 -40.60
C ALA A 188 -18.51 26.67 -41.93
N VAL A 189 -17.29 26.83 -42.48
CA VAL A 189 -17.01 27.60 -43.70
C VAL A 189 -17.73 27.03 -44.94
N HIS A 190 -18.00 25.72 -44.94
CA HIS A 190 -18.63 25.00 -46.06
C HIS A 190 -19.82 24.14 -45.59
N ASN A 191 -20.43 24.51 -44.46
CA ASN A 191 -21.60 23.82 -43.91
C ASN A 191 -21.42 22.29 -43.77
N ASN A 192 -20.32 21.83 -43.15
CA ASN A 192 -20.05 20.41 -42.88
C ASN A 192 -20.08 19.54 -44.15
N TYR A 193 -19.34 19.95 -45.18
CA TYR A 193 -19.25 19.36 -46.51
C TYR A 193 -20.57 19.27 -47.32
N GLN A 194 -21.66 19.85 -46.82
CA GLN A 194 -22.93 19.93 -47.57
C GLN A 194 -22.85 20.96 -48.70
N ASP A 195 -22.09 22.04 -48.52
CA ASP A 195 -21.68 22.93 -49.60
C ASP A 195 -20.27 22.59 -50.09
N PHE A 196 -20.21 21.58 -50.96
CA PHE A 196 -18.93 21.12 -51.51
C PHE A 196 -18.27 22.16 -52.43
N GLN A 197 -19.04 23.08 -53.02
CA GLN A 197 -18.47 24.16 -53.82
C GLN A 197 -17.71 25.14 -52.93
N ALA A 198 -18.29 25.54 -51.80
CA ALA A 198 -17.62 26.36 -50.80
C ALA A 198 -16.36 25.67 -50.27
N PHE A 199 -16.38 24.35 -50.02
CA PHE A 199 -15.19 23.61 -49.60
C PHE A 199 -14.03 23.74 -50.61
N LEU A 200 -14.29 23.50 -51.89
CA LEU A 200 -13.26 23.62 -52.94
C LEU A 200 -12.80 25.07 -53.14
N ASN A 201 -13.71 26.04 -53.07
CA ASN A 201 -13.39 27.47 -53.19
C ASN A 201 -12.45 27.94 -52.07
N ASN A 202 -12.57 27.36 -50.87
CA ASN A 202 -11.70 27.65 -49.72
C ASN A 202 -10.41 26.82 -49.70
N GLY A 203 -10.05 26.20 -50.83
CA GLY A 203 -8.80 25.45 -50.97
C GLY A 203 -8.86 24.00 -50.49
N GLY A 204 -10.06 23.42 -50.38
CA GLY A 204 -10.23 22.00 -50.08
C GLY A 204 -9.51 21.07 -51.06
N LYS A 205 -8.83 20.06 -50.52
CA LYS A 205 -8.07 19.05 -51.27
C LYS A 205 -8.66 17.66 -51.08
N ILE A 206 -8.42 16.78 -52.05
CA ILE A 206 -8.82 15.37 -52.01
C ILE A 206 -8.09 14.61 -50.88
N GLY A 207 -8.72 13.57 -50.34
CA GLY A 207 -8.14 12.68 -49.35
C GLY A 207 -8.71 12.87 -47.94
N LEU A 208 -7.98 12.35 -46.95
CA LEU A 208 -8.33 12.45 -45.54
C LEU A 208 -8.42 13.91 -45.10
N GLN A 209 -9.43 14.25 -44.32
CA GLN A 209 -9.59 15.59 -43.78
C GLN A 209 -9.15 15.64 -42.32
N HIS A 210 -8.51 16.74 -41.95
CA HIS A 210 -8.08 16.99 -40.58
C HIS A 210 -9.26 17.10 -39.61
N ASP A 211 -10.25 17.93 -39.97
CA ASP A 211 -11.37 18.28 -39.09
C ASP A 211 -12.47 17.21 -39.15
N PRO A 212 -12.77 16.51 -38.04
CA PRO A 212 -13.84 15.54 -38.03
C PRO A 212 -15.23 16.20 -38.00
N LEU A 213 -16.23 15.42 -38.39
CA LEU A 213 -17.63 15.76 -38.20
C LEU A 213 -18.09 15.39 -36.79
N LEU A 214 -18.81 16.33 -36.16
CA LEU A 214 -19.38 16.18 -34.82
C LEU A 214 -20.77 15.53 -34.89
N TYR A 215 -21.45 15.44 -33.75
CA TYR A 215 -22.80 14.91 -33.69
C TYR A 215 -23.78 15.71 -34.55
N GLY A 216 -24.58 14.99 -35.32
CA GLY A 216 -25.53 15.59 -36.24
C GLY A 216 -25.96 14.62 -37.34
N ALA A 217 -26.87 15.10 -38.18
CA ALA A 217 -27.27 14.41 -39.39
C ALA A 217 -26.94 15.29 -40.59
N TYR A 218 -26.17 14.74 -41.52
CA TYR A 218 -25.60 15.50 -42.64
C TYR A 218 -26.05 14.92 -43.98
N ALA A 219 -26.47 15.81 -44.89
CA ALA A 219 -26.82 15.45 -46.26
C ALA A 219 -25.56 15.47 -47.15
N LEU A 220 -24.78 14.38 -47.11
CA LEU A 220 -23.50 14.29 -47.80
C LEU A 220 -23.62 13.55 -49.13
N ASN A 221 -22.99 14.07 -50.17
CA ASN A 221 -22.94 13.39 -51.46
C ASN A 221 -21.95 12.21 -51.43
N PRO A 222 -22.40 10.94 -51.57
CA PRO A 222 -21.53 9.77 -51.42
C PRO A 222 -20.46 9.65 -52.52
N PHE A 223 -20.61 10.34 -53.65
CA PHE A 223 -19.59 10.40 -54.69
C PHE A 223 -18.43 11.35 -54.35
N LEU A 224 -18.64 12.26 -53.40
CA LEU A 224 -17.67 13.32 -53.06
C LEU A 224 -17.07 13.10 -51.68
N VAL A 225 -17.85 12.57 -50.75
CA VAL A 225 -17.48 12.48 -49.35
C VAL A 225 -17.84 11.10 -48.79
N LYS A 226 -16.86 10.45 -48.17
CA LYS A 226 -17.06 9.25 -47.36
C LYS A 226 -16.81 9.58 -45.90
N VAL A 227 -17.65 9.04 -45.02
CA VAL A 227 -17.52 9.22 -43.57
C VAL A 227 -17.35 7.87 -42.90
N GLU A 228 -16.32 7.75 -42.06
CA GLU A 228 -16.04 6.59 -41.22
C GLU A 228 -16.26 7.00 -39.76
N LEU A 229 -17.03 6.22 -39.00
CA LEU A 229 -17.25 6.50 -37.58
C LEU A 229 -16.10 5.93 -36.76
N MET A 230 -15.46 6.76 -35.94
CA MET A 230 -14.37 6.38 -35.05
C MET A 230 -14.64 6.86 -33.61
N PRO A 231 -14.13 6.16 -32.58
CA PRO A 231 -14.29 6.61 -31.20
C PRO A 231 -13.60 7.96 -30.98
N MET A 232 -14.26 8.84 -30.23
CA MET A 232 -13.70 10.10 -29.77
C MET A 232 -12.63 9.85 -28.69
N LEU A 233 -11.59 10.69 -28.65
CA LEU A 233 -10.62 10.65 -27.55
C LEU A 233 -11.30 11.13 -26.25
N VAL A 234 -11.30 10.27 -25.24
CA VAL A 234 -11.80 10.57 -23.90
C VAL A 234 -10.67 10.42 -22.91
N VAL A 235 -10.29 11.52 -22.28
CA VAL A 235 -9.26 11.57 -21.22
C VAL A 235 -9.98 11.73 -19.89
N LYS A 236 -9.79 10.78 -18.96
CA LYS A 236 -10.45 10.85 -17.65
C LYS A 236 -9.67 11.71 -16.67
N GLN A 237 -10.27 11.91 -15.50
CA GLN A 237 -9.57 12.55 -14.39
C GLN A 237 -8.41 11.66 -13.90
N GLY A 238 -7.25 12.27 -13.67
CA GLY A 238 -6.04 11.54 -13.29
C GLY A 238 -5.34 10.85 -14.46
N GLU A 239 -5.68 11.21 -15.69
CA GLU A 239 -5.04 10.78 -16.93
C GLU A 239 -4.65 12.02 -17.76
N VAL A 240 -3.63 11.88 -18.59
CA VAL A 240 -3.23 12.86 -19.62
C VAL A 240 -3.02 12.12 -20.94
N ALA A 241 -3.48 12.69 -22.04
CA ALA A 241 -3.24 12.14 -23.37
C ALA A 241 -2.01 12.80 -24.01
N VAL A 242 -0.96 12.03 -24.25
CA VAL A 242 0.19 12.46 -25.03
C VAL A 242 -0.11 12.28 -26.51
N ILE A 243 -0.04 13.36 -27.28
CA ILE A 243 -0.40 13.36 -28.70
C ILE A 243 0.84 13.20 -29.58
N LYS A 244 0.83 12.17 -30.42
CA LYS A 244 1.76 11.96 -31.54
C LYS A 244 1.07 12.43 -32.82
N ALA A 245 1.58 13.51 -33.40
CA ALA A 245 1.02 14.11 -34.60
C ALA A 245 1.72 13.63 -35.86
N TYR A 246 0.96 13.08 -36.80
CA TYR A 246 1.44 12.66 -38.12
C TYR A 246 1.30 13.75 -39.19
N VAL A 247 0.49 14.77 -38.88
CA VAL A 247 0.20 15.95 -39.72
C VAL A 247 0.69 17.22 -39.04
N GLY A 248 0.98 18.26 -39.82
CA GLY A 248 1.43 19.54 -39.27
C GLY A 248 2.62 20.12 -40.01
N LEU A 249 3.14 21.21 -39.45
CA LEU A 249 4.40 21.81 -39.85
C LEU A 249 5.58 20.83 -39.68
N PRO A 250 6.69 21.00 -40.41
CA PRO A 250 7.88 20.15 -40.28
C PRO A 250 8.36 20.06 -38.84
N THR A 251 8.85 18.89 -38.41
CA THR A 251 9.35 18.67 -37.04
C THR A 251 10.44 19.66 -36.68
N VAL A 252 10.25 20.40 -35.59
CA VAL A 252 11.25 21.27 -34.98
C VAL A 252 11.37 20.87 -33.51
N ASP A 253 12.56 20.43 -33.11
CA ASP A 253 12.80 19.97 -31.75
C ASP A 253 12.77 21.16 -30.76
N THR A 254 12.02 20.97 -29.67
CA THR A 254 11.81 21.94 -28.59
C THR A 254 12.18 21.37 -27.23
N SER A 255 12.66 20.13 -27.16
CA SER A 255 13.01 19.47 -25.89
C SER A 255 14.19 20.12 -25.15
N GLY A 256 15.00 20.92 -25.85
CA GLY A 256 16.18 21.61 -25.33
C GLY A 256 17.44 20.75 -25.33
N GLU A 257 18.62 21.37 -25.28
CA GLU A 257 19.93 20.70 -25.42
C GLU A 257 20.23 19.64 -24.34
N ALA A 258 19.56 19.74 -23.18
CA ALA A 258 19.71 18.79 -22.09
C ALA A 258 19.03 17.43 -22.37
N PHE A 259 18.06 17.40 -23.30
CA PHE A 259 17.29 16.20 -23.62
C PHE A 259 17.92 15.48 -24.82
N LYS A 260 18.52 14.32 -24.58
CA LYS A 260 19.27 13.56 -25.59
C LYS A 260 18.49 12.40 -26.21
N HIS A 261 17.34 12.05 -25.65
CA HIS A 261 16.63 10.81 -25.97
C HIS A 261 15.22 11.14 -26.49
N GLY A 262 15.09 11.22 -27.81
CA GLY A 262 13.83 11.61 -28.46
C GLY A 262 13.74 13.12 -28.70
N SER A 263 12.58 13.55 -29.19
CA SER A 263 12.27 14.97 -29.40
C SER A 263 10.81 15.26 -29.12
N THR A 264 10.54 16.47 -28.66
CA THR A 264 9.20 17.01 -28.46
C THR A 264 9.04 18.23 -29.35
N VAL A 265 7.82 18.47 -29.82
CA VAL A 265 7.51 19.55 -30.74
C VAL A 265 6.39 20.41 -30.20
N LYS A 266 6.31 21.66 -30.66
CA LYS A 266 5.14 22.51 -30.39
C LYS A 266 3.87 21.91 -31.02
N PRO A 267 2.68 22.14 -30.43
CA PRO A 267 1.43 21.73 -31.02
C PRO A 267 1.26 22.27 -32.45
N GLY A 268 0.85 21.39 -33.38
CA GLY A 268 0.73 21.73 -34.81
C GLY A 268 1.96 21.39 -35.66
N HIS A 269 3.06 20.95 -35.04
CA HIS A 269 4.16 20.28 -35.72
C HIS A 269 3.99 18.77 -35.73
N ARG A 270 4.64 18.11 -36.68
CA ARG A 270 4.75 16.65 -36.75
C ARG A 270 5.70 16.14 -35.67
N GLY A 271 5.28 15.15 -34.88
CA GLY A 271 6.03 14.58 -33.76
C GLY A 271 5.22 14.50 -32.47
N THR A 272 5.87 14.19 -31.36
CA THR A 272 5.25 14.14 -30.02
C THR A 272 5.11 15.56 -29.47
N TRP A 273 3.89 16.01 -29.18
CA TRP A 273 3.69 17.36 -28.64
C TRP A 273 4.33 17.53 -27.26
N GLU A 274 4.89 18.71 -26.98
CA GLU A 274 5.52 19.05 -25.69
C GLU A 274 4.51 19.09 -24.53
N ILE A 275 3.22 19.26 -24.83
CA ILE A 275 2.12 19.34 -23.87
C ILE A 275 1.06 18.30 -24.25
N GLY A 276 0.63 17.52 -23.25
CA GLY A 276 -0.48 16.59 -23.38
C GLY A 276 -1.84 17.26 -23.23
N LEU A 277 -2.89 16.58 -23.67
CA LEU A 277 -4.27 17.00 -23.44
C LEU A 277 -4.74 16.49 -22.07
N GLY A 278 -5.23 17.41 -21.24
CA GLY A 278 -5.78 17.08 -19.92
C GLY A 278 -7.15 16.38 -20.00
N THR A 279 -7.84 16.32 -18.87
CA THR A 279 -9.17 15.70 -18.78
C THR A 279 -10.19 16.37 -19.68
N GLY A 280 -10.88 15.59 -20.52
CA GLY A 280 -11.85 16.10 -21.47
C GLY A 280 -12.22 15.12 -22.56
N LYS A 281 -13.16 15.53 -23.43
CA LYS A 281 -13.52 14.82 -24.66
C LYS A 281 -13.04 15.65 -25.84
N TYR A 282 -12.22 15.06 -26.69
CA TYR A 282 -11.58 15.78 -27.79
C TYR A 282 -12.00 15.18 -29.14
N PRO A 283 -12.66 15.95 -30.02
CA PRO A 283 -13.01 15.52 -31.37
C PRO A 283 -11.78 15.61 -32.28
N ILE A 284 -10.80 14.73 -32.09
CA ILE A 284 -9.62 14.64 -32.94
C ILE A 284 -9.77 13.51 -33.95
N ASN A 285 -9.10 13.63 -35.10
CA ASN A 285 -9.04 12.57 -36.08
C ASN A 285 -7.95 11.54 -35.71
N PRO A 286 -8.28 10.28 -35.34
CA PRO A 286 -7.29 9.27 -34.95
C PRO A 286 -6.35 8.84 -36.09
N ARG A 287 -6.67 9.19 -37.35
CA ARG A 287 -5.78 8.95 -38.50
C ARG A 287 -4.70 10.02 -38.63
N CYS A 288 -4.93 11.20 -38.05
CA CYS A 288 -3.98 12.32 -38.03
C CYS A 288 -3.15 12.34 -36.74
N TYR A 289 -3.75 11.89 -35.64
CA TYR A 289 -3.19 11.95 -34.30
C TYR A 289 -3.34 10.61 -33.60
N GLU A 290 -2.26 10.13 -33.00
CA GLU A 290 -2.30 9.00 -32.07
C GLU A 290 -2.16 9.53 -30.64
N ALA A 291 -3.05 9.09 -29.76
CA ALA A 291 -3.10 9.53 -28.37
C ALA A 291 -2.72 8.37 -27.45
N GLU A 292 -1.63 8.53 -26.72
CA GLU A 292 -1.22 7.60 -25.66
C GLU A 292 -1.76 8.12 -24.32
N ILE A 293 -2.61 7.35 -23.65
CA ILE A 293 -3.16 7.72 -22.34
C ILE A 293 -2.15 7.36 -21.26
N VAL A 294 -1.67 8.38 -20.53
CA VAL A 294 -0.74 8.25 -19.42
C VAL A 294 -1.48 8.53 -18.12
N PRO A 295 -1.57 7.56 -17.19
CA PRO A 295 -2.10 7.83 -15.86
C PRO A 295 -1.18 8.77 -15.09
N THR A 296 -1.73 9.88 -14.58
CA THR A 296 -1.02 10.82 -13.71
C THR A 296 -1.25 10.53 -12.23
N ALA A 297 -2.19 9.64 -11.90
CA ALA A 297 -2.32 9.10 -10.56
C ALA A 297 -1.08 8.29 -10.13
N ILE A 298 -0.93 8.06 -8.82
CA ILE A 298 0.12 7.15 -8.32
C ILE A 298 -0.20 5.74 -8.80
N LEU A 299 0.69 5.18 -9.62
CA LEU A 299 0.60 3.83 -10.14
C LEU A 299 1.31 2.88 -9.20
N THR A 300 0.67 1.74 -8.92
CA THR A 300 1.20 0.72 -8.02
C THR A 300 1.43 -0.56 -8.82
N LEU A 301 2.70 -0.83 -9.11
CA LEU A 301 3.14 -1.96 -9.93
C LEU A 301 3.64 -3.08 -9.02
N ASN A 302 3.14 -4.29 -9.21
CA ASN A 302 3.49 -5.44 -8.38
C ASN A 302 4.32 -6.44 -9.19
N TRP A 303 5.49 -6.83 -8.66
CA TRP A 303 6.29 -7.97 -9.12
C TRP A 303 5.84 -9.19 -8.35
N ALA A 304 4.69 -9.74 -8.75
CA ALA A 304 4.09 -10.92 -8.15
C ALA A 304 3.42 -11.76 -9.24
N ASP A 305 3.27 -13.07 -9.02
CA ASP A 305 2.55 -13.95 -9.98
C ASP A 305 1.03 -13.64 -10.03
N ALA A 306 0.50 -12.99 -8.99
CA ALA A 306 -0.87 -12.50 -8.97
C ALA A 306 -0.95 -11.10 -9.60
N THR A 307 -1.54 -11.00 -10.79
CA THR A 307 -1.69 -9.72 -11.50
C THR A 307 -2.77 -8.83 -10.85
N SER A 308 -2.47 -7.54 -10.70
CA SER A 308 -3.47 -6.55 -10.33
C SER A 308 -4.37 -6.25 -11.53
N LYS A 309 -5.69 -6.37 -11.37
CA LYS A 309 -6.67 -6.03 -12.43
C LYS A 309 -6.85 -4.52 -12.67
N ALA A 310 -6.06 -3.66 -12.01
CA ALA A 310 -6.32 -2.22 -11.97
C ALA A 310 -5.92 -1.50 -13.28
N HIS A 311 -4.79 -1.86 -13.89
CA HIS A 311 -4.24 -1.11 -15.04
C HIS A 311 -3.55 -1.96 -16.12
N ASP A 312 -3.51 -3.29 -16.01
CA ASP A 312 -2.87 -4.23 -16.96
C ASP A 312 -1.36 -3.99 -17.26
N LEU A 313 -0.77 -2.91 -16.75
CA LEU A 313 0.65 -2.54 -16.90
C LEU A 313 1.61 -3.55 -16.24
N ASP A 314 1.20 -4.17 -15.15
CA ASP A 314 1.97 -5.15 -14.38
C ASP A 314 1.73 -6.60 -14.81
N SER A 315 0.98 -6.82 -15.90
CA SER A 315 0.61 -8.16 -16.38
C SER A 315 1.79 -9.06 -16.75
N GLN A 316 2.95 -8.48 -17.09
CA GLN A 316 4.17 -9.20 -17.45
C GLN A 316 5.21 -9.24 -16.33
N LEU A 317 4.96 -8.55 -15.22
CA LEU A 317 5.87 -8.52 -14.08
C LEU A 317 5.71 -9.82 -13.29
N LYS A 318 6.84 -10.43 -12.95
CA LYS A 318 6.92 -11.68 -12.18
C LYS A 318 7.73 -11.45 -10.91
N GLN A 319 7.58 -12.38 -9.97
CA GLN A 319 8.42 -12.44 -8.78
C GLN A 319 9.91 -12.42 -9.16
N ILE A 320 10.73 -11.80 -8.33
CA ILE A 320 12.18 -11.79 -8.55
C ILE A 320 12.76 -13.09 -8.02
N ASP A 321 13.31 -13.89 -8.93
CA ASP A 321 14.17 -15.02 -8.59
C ASP A 321 15.54 -14.50 -8.18
N ALA A 322 15.88 -14.71 -6.91
CA ALA A 322 17.07 -14.20 -6.28
C ALA A 322 17.93 -15.32 -5.71
N LYS A 323 19.25 -15.13 -5.80
CA LYS A 323 20.25 -16.02 -5.24
C LYS A 323 21.10 -15.27 -4.22
N SER A 324 21.16 -15.79 -2.99
CA SER A 324 22.03 -15.26 -1.95
C SER A 324 23.50 -15.54 -2.23
N MET A 325 24.40 -14.84 -1.53
CA MET A 325 25.85 -15.10 -1.54
C MET A 325 26.21 -16.56 -1.21
N GLU A 326 25.40 -17.22 -0.38
CA GLU A 326 25.60 -18.61 0.07
C GLU A 326 25.02 -19.63 -0.92
N GLY A 327 24.37 -19.17 -1.99
CA GLY A 327 23.81 -20.01 -3.04
C GLY A 327 22.37 -20.44 -2.83
N PHE A 328 21.69 -20.02 -1.75
CA PHE A 328 20.26 -20.24 -1.58
C PHE A 328 19.44 -19.42 -2.56
N GLU A 329 18.47 -20.07 -3.20
CA GLU A 329 17.50 -19.49 -4.13
C GLU A 329 16.19 -19.20 -3.38
N PHE A 330 15.63 -18.00 -3.57
CA PHE A 330 14.39 -17.58 -2.93
C PHE A 330 13.67 -16.53 -3.79
N LEU A 331 12.35 -16.49 -3.66
CA LEU A 331 11.50 -15.59 -4.45
C LEU A 331 11.10 -14.37 -3.60
N ILE A 332 11.07 -13.21 -4.23
CA ILE A 332 10.70 -11.95 -3.58
C ILE A 332 9.58 -11.26 -4.36
N ASP A 333 8.56 -10.86 -3.62
CA ASP A 333 7.47 -10.00 -4.09
C ASP A 333 7.81 -8.55 -3.80
N LEU A 334 7.71 -7.71 -4.82
CA LEU A 334 7.98 -6.28 -4.71
C LEU A 334 6.79 -5.47 -5.19
N GLN A 335 6.62 -4.30 -4.58
CA GLN A 335 5.68 -3.31 -5.02
C GLN A 335 6.40 -1.98 -5.24
N VAL A 336 6.27 -1.44 -6.44
CA VAL A 336 6.87 -0.16 -6.82
C VAL A 336 5.76 0.82 -7.12
N GLN A 337 5.79 1.97 -6.43
CA GLN A 337 4.89 3.07 -6.65
C GLN A 337 5.58 4.16 -7.46
N ILE A 338 5.05 4.45 -8.64
CA ILE A 338 5.56 5.50 -9.53
C ILE A 338 4.48 6.57 -9.76
N HIS A 339 4.93 7.76 -10.10
CA HIS A 339 4.09 8.88 -10.48
C HIS A 339 4.71 9.60 -11.67
N ILE A 340 3.89 9.92 -12.66
CA ILE A 340 4.30 10.68 -13.83
C ILE A 340 3.58 12.03 -13.77
N PRO A 341 4.32 13.14 -13.54
CA PRO A 341 3.72 14.47 -13.60
C PRO A 341 3.16 14.76 -14.99
N GLU A 342 1.97 15.36 -15.05
CA GLU A 342 1.28 15.70 -16.31
C GLU A 342 2.16 16.45 -17.31
N LYS A 343 2.92 17.45 -16.82
CA LYS A 343 3.82 18.27 -17.63
C LYS A 343 5.01 17.50 -18.20
N GLN A 344 5.41 16.39 -17.58
CA GLN A 344 6.54 15.59 -18.02
C GLN A 344 6.12 14.38 -18.86
N ALA A 345 4.84 13.97 -18.80
CA ALA A 345 4.33 12.80 -19.52
C ALA A 345 4.73 12.76 -21.01
N PRO A 346 4.70 13.88 -21.78
CA PRO A 346 5.12 13.82 -23.18
C PRO A 346 6.61 13.51 -23.38
N LYS A 347 7.48 13.97 -22.46
CA LYS A 347 8.91 13.64 -22.50
C LYS A 347 9.13 12.17 -22.21
N VAL A 348 8.43 11.62 -21.20
CA VAL A 348 8.47 10.19 -20.89
C VAL A 348 8.12 9.38 -22.14
N ILE A 349 6.95 9.65 -22.74
CA ILE A 349 6.49 8.92 -23.93
C ILE A 349 7.39 9.14 -25.15
N SER A 350 8.05 10.29 -25.29
CA SER A 350 9.04 10.50 -26.36
C SER A 350 10.27 9.59 -26.20
N MET A 351 10.69 9.29 -24.97
CA MET A 351 11.84 8.41 -24.69
C MET A 351 11.50 6.92 -24.86
N VAL A 352 10.39 6.46 -24.28
CA VAL A 352 10.04 5.02 -24.20
C VAL A 352 8.98 4.58 -25.21
N GLY A 353 8.29 5.52 -25.84
CA GLY A 353 7.26 5.26 -26.85
C GLY A 353 5.86 4.95 -26.30
N THR A 354 5.75 4.12 -25.26
CA THR A 354 4.47 3.73 -24.60
C THR A 354 4.65 3.52 -23.10
N MET A 355 3.54 3.54 -22.35
CA MET A 355 3.55 3.20 -20.92
C MET A 355 3.97 1.74 -20.66
N GLN A 356 3.63 0.82 -21.56
CA GLN A 356 4.02 -0.58 -21.43
C GLN A 356 5.53 -0.76 -21.52
N ASN A 357 6.18 -0.07 -22.46
CA ASN A 357 7.63 -0.13 -22.62
C ASN A 357 8.37 0.47 -21.42
N LEU A 358 7.83 1.54 -20.81
CA LEU A 358 8.38 2.08 -19.57
C LEU A 358 8.46 1.02 -18.47
N VAL A 359 7.39 0.24 -18.31
CA VAL A 359 7.31 -0.79 -17.27
C VAL A 359 8.19 -1.99 -17.62
N ASN A 360 8.08 -2.51 -18.84
CA ASN A 360 8.72 -3.76 -19.25
C ASN A 360 10.22 -3.62 -19.56
N GLU A 361 10.64 -2.53 -20.20
CA GLU A 361 12.02 -2.37 -20.66
C GLU A 361 12.87 -1.60 -19.66
N VAL A 362 12.33 -0.52 -19.09
CA VAL A 362 13.10 0.36 -18.19
C VAL A 362 12.95 -0.07 -16.75
N LEU A 363 11.72 -0.13 -16.24
CA LEU A 363 11.47 -0.33 -14.82
C LEU A 363 11.80 -1.76 -14.38
N GLN A 364 11.36 -2.77 -15.12
CA GLN A 364 11.67 -4.17 -14.84
C GLN A 364 13.18 -4.44 -14.85
N ALA A 365 13.92 -3.83 -15.77
CA ALA A 365 15.38 -3.93 -15.81
C ALA A 365 16.03 -3.23 -14.61
N ALA A 366 15.63 -1.99 -14.29
CA ALA A 366 16.20 -1.23 -13.18
C ALA A 366 15.97 -1.92 -11.81
N VAL A 367 14.74 -2.36 -11.56
CA VAL A 367 14.36 -3.06 -10.32
C VAL A 367 15.04 -4.44 -10.27
N GLY A 368 14.94 -5.20 -11.36
CA GLY A 368 15.50 -6.55 -11.46
C GLY A 368 17.01 -6.60 -11.24
N ASN A 369 17.75 -5.71 -11.90
CA ASN A 369 19.21 -5.65 -11.78
C ASN A 369 19.64 -5.26 -10.37
N HIS A 370 19.04 -4.21 -9.80
CA HIS A 370 19.41 -3.75 -8.45
C HIS A 370 19.21 -4.84 -7.39
N PHE A 371 18.02 -5.47 -7.38
CA PHE A 371 17.75 -6.50 -6.39
C PHE A 371 18.61 -7.74 -6.61
N ARG A 372 18.81 -8.23 -7.85
CA ARG A 372 19.68 -9.39 -8.09
C ARG A 372 21.12 -9.14 -7.62
N ASP A 373 21.70 -8.01 -7.97
CA ASP A 373 23.08 -7.67 -7.58
C ASP A 373 23.20 -7.53 -6.06
N LYS A 374 22.23 -6.86 -5.42
CA LYS A 374 22.24 -6.64 -3.98
C LYS A 374 22.08 -7.95 -3.21
N LEU A 375 21.17 -8.82 -3.63
CA LEU A 375 20.89 -10.10 -2.99
C LEU A 375 22.06 -11.09 -3.13
N GLN A 376 22.76 -11.06 -4.27
CA GLN A 376 23.98 -11.85 -4.47
C GLN A 376 25.14 -11.42 -3.55
N SER A 377 25.16 -10.14 -3.14
CA SER A 377 26.22 -9.60 -2.27
C SER A 377 26.06 -9.90 -0.78
N MET A 378 24.93 -10.50 -0.34
CA MET A 378 24.66 -10.74 1.08
C MET A 378 24.08 -12.13 1.39
N PRO A 379 24.28 -12.66 2.61
CA PRO A 379 23.57 -13.85 3.08
C PRO A 379 22.05 -13.63 3.16
N ALA A 380 21.27 -14.69 2.92
CA ALA A 380 19.80 -14.63 2.92
C ALA A 380 19.22 -14.19 4.28
N ILE A 381 19.79 -14.66 5.39
CA ILE A 381 19.35 -14.30 6.74
C ILE A 381 19.58 -12.81 7.02
N LYS A 382 20.74 -12.29 6.61
CA LYS A 382 21.10 -10.88 6.77
C LYS A 382 20.19 -9.95 5.96
N PHE A 383 19.76 -10.38 4.77
CA PHE A 383 18.76 -9.67 3.98
C PHE A 383 17.45 -9.48 4.75
N ILE A 384 16.94 -10.54 5.40
CA ILE A 384 15.70 -10.48 6.18
C ILE A 384 15.85 -9.53 7.38
N GLU A 385 16.96 -9.66 8.13
CA GLU A 385 17.24 -8.82 9.29
C GLU A 385 17.37 -7.34 8.90
N THR A 386 17.93 -7.05 7.72
CA THR A 386 18.19 -5.69 7.26
C THR A 386 17.25 -5.22 6.15
N ARG A 387 16.08 -5.85 6.00
CA ARG A 387 15.15 -5.61 4.87
C ARG A 387 14.82 -4.13 4.68
N ASN A 388 14.61 -3.40 5.78
CA ASN A 388 14.25 -1.97 5.74
C ASN A 388 15.38 -1.13 5.14
N LYS A 389 16.64 -1.48 5.46
CA LYS A 389 17.81 -0.80 4.91
C LYS A 389 17.95 -1.08 3.41
N VAL A 390 17.76 -2.34 3.00
CA VAL A 390 17.80 -2.71 1.58
C VAL A 390 16.71 -2.00 0.79
N GLN A 391 15.52 -1.86 1.37
CA GLN A 391 14.41 -1.12 0.75
C GLN A 391 14.73 0.37 0.54
N VAL A 392 15.34 1.03 1.51
CA VAL A 392 15.76 2.44 1.39
C VAL A 392 16.84 2.60 0.32
N GLU A 393 17.85 1.73 0.30
CA GLU A 393 18.91 1.74 -0.71
C GLU A 393 18.34 1.49 -2.12
N ALA A 394 17.41 0.55 -2.26
CA ALA A 394 16.72 0.28 -3.52
C ALA A 394 15.87 1.47 -3.98
N PHE A 395 15.18 2.14 -3.05
CA PHE A 395 14.42 3.35 -3.35
C PHE A 395 15.31 4.46 -3.90
N GLU A 396 16.46 4.73 -3.27
CA GLU A 396 17.40 5.77 -3.73
C GLU A 396 17.96 5.45 -5.11
N TYR A 397 18.43 4.21 -5.33
CA TYR A 397 19.00 3.79 -6.61
C TYR A 397 17.98 3.86 -7.75
N ILE A 398 16.77 3.32 -7.53
CA ILE A 398 15.73 3.28 -8.57
C ILE A 398 15.17 4.68 -8.82
N ARG A 399 15.08 5.53 -7.78
CA ARG A 399 14.71 6.94 -7.93
C ARG A 399 15.71 7.70 -8.80
N GLU A 400 17.01 7.51 -8.58
CA GLU A 400 18.04 8.11 -9.43
C GLU A 400 17.87 7.66 -10.89
N LYS A 401 17.75 6.35 -11.13
CA LYS A 401 17.58 5.78 -12.47
C LYS A 401 16.31 6.26 -13.18
N LEU A 402 15.16 6.28 -12.50
CA LEU A 402 13.90 6.72 -13.09
C LEU A 402 13.82 8.24 -13.29
N SER A 403 14.60 9.01 -12.53
CA SER A 403 14.69 10.46 -12.74
C SER A 403 15.28 10.83 -14.10
N GLU A 404 16.17 9.99 -14.66
CA GLU A 404 16.70 10.13 -16.03
C GLU A 404 15.57 10.10 -17.07
N TYR A 405 14.46 9.42 -16.77
CA TYR A 405 13.27 9.31 -17.61
C TYR A 405 12.15 10.27 -17.21
N ASN A 406 12.41 11.23 -16.31
CA ASN A 406 11.40 12.15 -15.76
C ASN A 406 10.22 11.46 -15.03
N VAL A 407 10.44 10.27 -14.49
CA VAL A 407 9.47 9.51 -13.70
C VAL A 407 9.79 9.65 -12.22
N GLU A 408 8.78 9.95 -11.40
CA GLU A 408 8.97 10.07 -9.94
C GLU A 408 8.69 8.74 -9.25
N THR A 409 9.66 8.21 -8.51
CA THR A 409 9.45 7.09 -7.60
C THR A 409 8.85 7.60 -6.28
N LYS A 410 7.66 7.12 -5.92
CA LYS A 410 7.01 7.45 -4.64
C LYS A 410 7.40 6.49 -3.53
N GLY A 411 7.60 5.22 -3.85
CA GLY A 411 8.00 4.22 -2.87
C GLY A 411 8.31 2.87 -3.50
N ILE A 412 9.10 2.08 -2.79
CA ILE A 412 9.41 0.68 -3.13
C ILE A 412 9.25 -0.11 -1.86
N TYR A 413 8.51 -1.21 -1.92
CA TYR A 413 8.15 -2.01 -0.77
C TYR A 413 8.42 -3.48 -1.07
N ILE A 414 9.14 -4.14 -0.16
CA ILE A 414 9.31 -5.59 -0.17
C ILE A 414 8.09 -6.18 0.54
N GLN A 415 7.31 -6.99 -0.15
CA GLN A 415 6.07 -7.57 0.39
C GLN A 415 6.33 -8.92 1.06
N ASP A 416 6.43 -9.97 0.27
CA ASP A 416 6.67 -11.33 0.73
C ASP A 416 8.02 -11.86 0.26
N VAL A 417 8.62 -12.75 1.07
CA VAL A 417 9.89 -13.41 0.78
C VAL A 417 9.68 -14.91 1.00
N VAL A 418 9.57 -15.64 -0.10
CA VAL A 418 9.34 -17.09 -0.07
C VAL A 418 10.69 -17.79 0.10
N LEU A 419 10.95 -18.26 1.32
CA LEU A 419 12.20 -18.92 1.69
C LEU A 419 12.14 -20.45 1.47
N PRO A 420 13.27 -21.08 1.11
CA PRO A 420 13.43 -22.53 1.20
C PRO A 420 13.22 -23.04 2.63
N LYS A 421 12.66 -24.24 2.77
CA LYS A 421 12.37 -24.87 4.07
C LYS A 421 13.64 -25.02 4.92
N ASP A 422 14.75 -25.38 4.30
CA ASP A 422 16.04 -25.62 4.97
C ASP A 422 16.54 -24.38 5.74
N LEU A 423 16.39 -23.19 5.16
CA LEU A 423 16.79 -21.93 5.81
C LEU A 423 15.89 -21.58 7.01
N VAL A 424 14.60 -21.90 6.91
CA VAL A 424 13.65 -21.68 8.01
C VAL A 424 13.99 -22.57 9.19
N GLU A 425 14.35 -23.84 8.95
CA GLU A 425 14.78 -24.77 9.99
C GLU A 425 16.07 -24.31 10.68
N VAL A 426 17.08 -23.89 9.91
CA VAL A 426 18.35 -23.36 10.46
C VAL A 426 18.11 -22.10 11.29
N ARG A 427 17.29 -21.16 10.80
CA ARG A 427 16.94 -19.94 11.53
C ARG A 427 16.20 -20.26 12.83
N THR A 428 15.22 -21.15 12.78
CA THR A 428 14.43 -21.56 13.95
C THR A 428 15.33 -22.22 14.99
N SER A 429 16.22 -23.12 14.55
CA SER A 429 17.19 -23.79 15.42
C SER A 429 18.18 -22.80 16.06
N ARG A 430 18.66 -21.81 15.30
CA ARG A 430 19.57 -20.77 15.80
C ARG A 430 18.89 -19.87 16.84
N GLU A 431 17.63 -19.51 16.60
CA GLU A 431 16.85 -18.69 17.52
C GLU A 431 16.56 -19.43 18.83
N ILE A 432 16.20 -20.72 18.75
CA ILE A 432 16.04 -21.59 19.92
C ILE A 432 17.35 -21.66 20.71
N ALA A 433 18.48 -21.91 20.04
CA ALA A 433 19.78 -21.96 20.71
C ALA A 433 20.15 -20.62 21.39
N ASN A 434 19.86 -19.48 20.76
CA ASN A 434 20.08 -18.17 21.37
C ASN A 434 19.20 -17.95 22.62
N GLN A 435 17.92 -18.35 22.55
CA GLN A 435 17.00 -18.29 23.69
C GLN A 435 17.43 -19.23 24.82
N GLU A 436 17.95 -20.42 24.49
CA GLU A 436 18.56 -21.33 25.47
C GLU A 436 19.78 -20.70 26.13
N ILE A 437 20.69 -20.07 25.38
CA ILE A 437 21.86 -19.36 25.93
C ILE A 437 21.43 -18.24 26.88
N GLU A 438 20.44 -17.43 26.50
CA GLU A 438 19.90 -16.38 27.40
C GLU A 438 19.27 -16.98 28.66
N THR A 439 18.55 -18.09 28.51
CA THR A 439 17.93 -18.80 29.64
C THR A 439 18.99 -19.34 30.58
N TYR A 440 20.04 -19.98 30.05
CA TYR A 440 21.18 -20.46 30.84
C TYR A 440 21.95 -19.33 31.52
N LYS A 441 22.14 -18.18 30.84
CA LYS A 441 22.72 -16.98 31.48
C LYS A 441 21.89 -16.52 32.66
N LYS A 442 20.57 -16.35 32.47
CA LYS A 442 19.65 -15.95 33.54
C LYS A 442 19.62 -16.96 34.69
N GLN A 443 19.65 -18.26 34.39
CA GLN A 443 19.75 -19.32 35.40
C GLN A 443 21.07 -19.22 36.18
N THR A 444 22.19 -18.98 35.49
CA THR A 444 23.51 -18.82 36.11
C THR A 444 23.54 -17.58 37.00
N GLU A 445 23.00 -16.45 36.54
CA GLU A 445 22.88 -15.22 37.33
C GLU A 445 22.00 -15.44 38.57
N ALA A 446 20.87 -16.13 38.43
CA ALA A 446 19.99 -16.47 39.56
C ALA A 446 20.66 -17.41 40.57
N GLU A 447 21.37 -18.44 40.11
CA GLU A 447 22.12 -19.37 40.96
C GLU A 447 23.29 -18.67 41.65
N THR A 448 23.98 -17.76 40.95
CA THR A 448 25.05 -16.94 41.55
C THR A 448 24.49 -16.05 42.65
N GLY A 449 23.37 -15.36 42.39
CA GLY A 449 22.65 -14.59 43.40
C GLY A 449 22.16 -15.43 44.59
N ARG A 450 21.73 -16.68 44.35
CA ARG A 450 21.35 -17.62 45.41
C ARG A 450 22.55 -18.02 46.27
N VAL A 451 23.69 -18.32 45.65
CA VAL A 451 24.94 -18.65 46.37
C VAL A 451 25.41 -17.47 47.21
N GLU A 452 25.34 -16.25 46.69
CA GLU A 452 25.67 -15.03 47.44
C GLU A 452 24.72 -14.81 48.62
N MET A 453 23.40 -15.01 48.42
CA MET A 453 22.41 -14.94 49.50
C MET A 453 22.65 -15.98 50.59
N GLU A 454 22.93 -17.24 50.22
CA GLU A 454 23.24 -18.31 51.17
C GLU A 454 24.55 -18.06 51.92
N LYS A 455 25.59 -17.53 51.26
CA LYS A 455 26.83 -17.10 51.93
C LYS A 455 26.57 -15.98 52.93
N ALA A 456 25.79 -14.97 52.55
CA ALA A 456 25.43 -13.85 53.43
C ALA A 456 24.57 -14.31 54.62
N LYS A 457 23.66 -15.26 54.40
CA LYS A 457 22.87 -15.89 55.45
C LYS A 457 23.72 -16.74 56.39
N GLY A 458 24.67 -17.51 55.85
CA GLY A 458 25.63 -18.30 56.61
C GLY A 458 26.51 -17.44 57.52
N THR A 459 27.03 -16.31 57.02
CA THR A 459 27.80 -15.36 57.84
C THR A 459 26.94 -14.66 58.89
N ALA A 460 25.69 -14.29 58.56
CA ALA A 460 24.75 -13.71 59.52
C ALA A 460 24.39 -14.70 60.65
N ASN A 461 24.10 -15.96 60.31
CA ASN A 461 23.81 -17.01 61.30
C ASN A 461 25.01 -17.28 62.22
N MET A 462 26.23 -17.33 61.68
CA MET A 462 27.45 -17.46 62.49
C MET A 462 27.66 -16.25 63.40
N GLN A 463 27.34 -15.04 62.95
CA GLN A 463 27.36 -13.85 63.80
C GLN A 463 26.30 -13.89 64.91
N GLU A 464 25.10 -14.40 64.62
CA GLU A 464 24.08 -14.63 65.66
C GLU A 464 24.57 -15.62 66.71
N GLU A 465 25.20 -16.72 66.30
CA GLU A 465 25.73 -17.75 67.19
C GLU A 465 26.92 -17.26 68.03
N LEU A 466 27.85 -16.49 67.42
CA LEU A 466 28.95 -15.83 68.12
C LEU A 466 28.43 -14.78 69.11
N ALA A 467 27.41 -14.00 68.73
CA ALA A 467 26.79 -13.02 69.62
C ALA A 467 26.10 -13.71 70.82
N ARG A 468 25.38 -14.82 70.61
CA ARG A 468 24.78 -15.61 71.70
C ARG A 468 25.84 -16.17 72.65
N SER A 469 26.96 -16.69 72.13
CA SER A 469 28.06 -17.19 72.97
C SER A 469 28.72 -16.07 73.78
N GLN A 470 29.00 -14.92 73.16
CA GLN A 470 29.60 -13.77 73.86
C GLN A 470 28.68 -13.22 74.96
N VAL A 471 27.38 -13.11 74.67
CA VAL A 471 26.37 -12.69 75.65
C VAL A 471 26.26 -13.71 76.79
N GLY A 472 26.31 -15.02 76.48
CA GLY A 472 26.29 -16.08 77.50
C GLY A 472 27.49 -16.07 78.45
N ILE A 473 28.69 -15.79 77.93
CA ILE A 473 29.91 -15.61 78.75
C ILE A 473 29.74 -14.37 79.65
N ASN A 474 29.29 -13.24 79.09
CA ASN A 474 29.09 -12.02 79.87
C ASN A 474 28.01 -12.18 80.95
N ILE A 475 26.92 -12.91 80.68
CA ILE A 475 25.90 -13.24 81.69
C ILE A 475 26.52 -14.07 82.81
N SER A 476 27.26 -15.12 82.47
CA SER A 476 27.89 -16.01 83.46
C SER A 476 28.92 -15.27 84.32
N GLN A 477 29.70 -14.37 83.72
CA GLN A 477 30.70 -13.56 84.42
C GLN A 477 30.03 -12.52 85.34
N ASN A 478 29.01 -11.82 84.85
CA ASN A 478 28.20 -10.91 85.67
C ASN A 478 27.52 -11.64 86.83
N GLN A 479 27.06 -12.89 86.62
CA GLN A 479 26.45 -13.71 87.67
C GLN A 479 27.48 -14.14 88.73
N ALA A 480 28.72 -14.43 88.32
CA ALA A 480 29.83 -14.74 89.23
C ALA A 480 30.25 -13.51 90.06
N ASP A 481 30.37 -12.34 89.43
CA ASP A 481 30.71 -11.09 90.10
C ASP A 481 29.61 -10.63 91.08
N ALA A 482 28.34 -10.80 90.70
CA ALA A 482 27.20 -10.54 91.60
C ALA A 482 27.23 -11.45 92.84
N ARG A 483 27.52 -12.75 92.67
CA ARG A 483 27.68 -13.68 93.81
C ARG A 483 28.85 -13.31 94.71
N LYS A 484 29.97 -12.86 94.14
CA LYS A 484 31.15 -12.43 94.91
C LYS A 484 30.85 -11.19 95.74
N ALA A 485 30.22 -10.17 95.14
CA ALA A 485 29.82 -8.96 95.85
C ALA A 485 28.81 -9.24 96.98
N GLN A 486 27.89 -10.18 96.77
CA GLN A 486 26.94 -10.61 97.81
C GLN A 486 27.65 -11.30 98.98
N ALA A 487 28.61 -12.19 98.70
CA ALA A 487 29.41 -12.85 99.74
C ALA A 487 30.28 -11.87 100.54
N ASP A 488 30.89 -10.88 99.88
CA ASP A 488 31.68 -9.82 100.54
C ASP A 488 30.79 -8.93 101.44
N GLY A 489 29.55 -8.65 101.01
CA GLY A 489 28.56 -7.94 101.80
C GLY A 489 28.13 -8.71 103.06
N GLU A 490 27.87 -10.01 102.92
CA GLU A 490 27.51 -10.90 104.04
C GLU A 490 28.67 -11.06 105.03
N ALA A 491 29.92 -11.18 104.56
CA ALA A 491 31.10 -11.24 105.43
C ALA A 491 31.28 -9.96 106.26
N THR A 492 31.06 -8.79 105.63
CA THR A 492 31.16 -7.50 106.31
C THR A 492 30.06 -7.31 107.37
N TYR A 493 28.84 -7.76 107.07
CA TYR A 493 27.71 -7.75 108.00
C TYR A 493 27.96 -8.69 109.19
N LEU A 494 28.43 -9.92 108.93
CA LEU A 494 28.72 -10.91 109.97
C LEU A 494 29.88 -10.48 110.89
N SER A 495 30.91 -9.84 110.34
CA SER A 495 32.04 -9.30 111.13
C SER A 495 31.61 -8.18 112.08
N LYS A 496 30.84 -7.20 111.59
CA LYS A 496 30.36 -6.09 112.44
C LYS A 496 29.36 -6.55 113.51
N THR A 497 28.48 -7.49 113.19
CA THR A 497 27.55 -8.07 114.16
C THR A 497 28.26 -8.98 115.19
N GLY A 498 29.29 -9.71 114.79
CA GLY A 498 30.15 -10.48 115.69
C GLY A 498 30.90 -9.60 116.69
N ALA A 499 31.49 -8.49 116.23
CA ALA A 499 32.19 -7.54 117.10
C ALA A 499 31.25 -6.87 118.13
N ALA A 500 30.02 -6.52 117.72
CA ALA A 500 29.03 -5.93 118.62
C ALA A 500 28.55 -6.91 119.71
N LYS A 501 28.29 -8.17 119.34
CA LYS A 501 27.88 -9.20 120.30
C LYS A 501 28.98 -9.56 121.30
N ALA A 502 30.26 -9.50 120.89
CA ALA A 502 31.38 -9.74 121.81
C ALA A 502 31.45 -8.66 122.91
N ALA A 503 31.29 -7.38 122.54
CA ALA A 503 31.29 -6.27 123.50
C ALA A 503 30.10 -6.33 124.48
N GLU A 504 28.93 -6.78 124.03
CA GLU A 504 27.74 -6.96 124.89
C GLU A 504 27.95 -8.09 125.91
N VAL A 505 28.50 -9.24 125.48
CA VAL A 505 28.75 -10.38 126.37
C VAL A 505 29.83 -10.06 127.41
N GLU A 506 30.86 -9.30 127.05
CA GLU A 506 31.90 -8.87 127.98
C GLU A 506 31.35 -7.93 129.08
N ALA A 507 30.50 -6.97 128.71
CA ALA A 507 29.87 -6.05 129.65
C ALA A 507 28.90 -6.75 130.60
N VAL A 508 28.08 -7.69 130.09
CA VAL A 508 27.16 -8.50 130.93
C VAL A 508 27.94 -9.47 131.82
N GLY A 509 29.07 -10.02 131.33
CA GLY A 509 29.95 -10.89 132.11
C GLY A 509 30.57 -10.17 133.32
N LEU A 510 31.09 -8.96 133.14
CA LEU A 510 31.62 -8.13 134.22
C LEU A 510 30.54 -7.73 135.23
N ALA A 511 29.34 -7.37 134.75
CA ALA A 511 28.21 -7.01 135.61
C ALA A 511 27.72 -8.20 136.45
N ARG A 512 27.63 -9.41 135.86
CA ARG A 512 27.25 -10.63 136.59
C ARG A 512 28.31 -11.03 137.61
N ALA A 513 29.60 -10.91 137.30
CA ALA A 513 30.67 -11.20 138.25
C ALA A 513 30.58 -10.29 139.50
N GLN A 514 30.41 -8.97 139.30
CA GLN A 514 30.25 -8.02 140.41
C GLN A 514 28.96 -8.25 141.23
N ALA A 515 27.87 -8.66 140.58
CA ALA A 515 26.62 -8.99 141.26
C ALA A 515 26.74 -10.27 142.11
N TYR A 516 27.43 -11.31 141.58
CA TYR A 516 27.72 -12.54 142.32
C TYR A 516 28.60 -12.26 143.53
N GLU A 517 29.63 -11.43 143.40
CA GLU A 517 30.55 -11.10 144.50
C GLU A 517 29.81 -10.40 145.66
N LYS A 518 28.89 -9.48 145.33
CA LYS A 518 28.05 -8.79 146.33
C LYS A 518 26.98 -9.69 146.94
N GLN A 519 26.38 -10.62 146.18
CA GLN A 519 25.42 -11.58 146.71
C GLN A 519 26.07 -12.57 147.69
N VAL A 520 27.30 -13.02 147.41
CA VAL A 520 28.03 -13.95 148.29
C VAL A 520 28.48 -13.32 149.60
N LEU A 521 28.70 -12.00 149.64
CA LEU A 521 29.03 -11.26 150.88
C LEU A 521 27.83 -11.03 151.82
N ALA A 522 26.59 -11.06 151.30
CA ALA A 522 25.39 -10.74 152.08
C ALA A 522 24.60 -11.97 152.56
N LEU A 523 24.70 -13.12 151.88
CA LEU A 523 23.93 -14.34 152.18
C LEU A 523 24.87 -15.56 152.14
N GLY A 524 25.07 -16.19 153.30
CA GLY A 524 26.02 -17.29 153.50
C GLY A 524 25.82 -18.51 152.59
N LYS A 525 26.93 -19.24 152.40
CA LYS A 525 27.29 -20.14 151.28
C LYS A 525 26.45 -21.40 151.00
N THR A 526 25.29 -21.63 151.62
CA THR A 526 24.66 -22.97 151.59
C THR A 526 23.24 -23.04 150.97
N GLU A 527 22.56 -21.91 150.70
CA GLU A 527 21.16 -21.93 150.23
C GLU A 527 20.90 -21.49 148.77
N THR A 528 21.93 -21.15 147.97
CA THR A 528 21.74 -20.61 146.61
C THR A 528 21.69 -21.64 145.47
N ALA A 529 21.91 -22.93 145.76
CA ALA A 529 21.89 -23.98 144.73
C ALA A 529 20.48 -24.40 144.28
N PHE A 530 19.47 -24.24 145.14
CA PHE A 530 18.14 -24.81 144.87
C PHE A 530 17.27 -23.93 143.95
N LEU A 531 17.44 -22.61 144.00
CA LEU A 531 16.63 -21.67 143.20
C LEU A 531 17.02 -21.62 141.71
N ASN A 532 18.28 -21.85 141.37
CA ASN A 532 18.75 -21.80 139.97
C ASN A 532 18.41 -23.07 139.17
N ALA A 533 18.16 -24.19 139.82
CA ALA A 533 17.76 -25.42 139.14
C ALA A 533 16.29 -25.36 138.66
N LEU A 534 15.44 -24.54 139.31
CA LEU A 534 14.00 -24.50 139.01
C LEU A 534 13.66 -23.59 137.83
N THR A 535 14.45 -22.55 137.54
CA THR A 535 14.19 -21.59 136.45
C THR A 535 14.57 -22.12 135.06
N VAL A 536 15.56 -23.01 134.96
CA VAL A 536 16.07 -23.51 133.66
C VAL A 536 15.14 -24.58 133.03
N ALA A 537 14.17 -25.11 133.77
CA ALA A 537 13.32 -26.21 133.31
C ALA A 537 12.03 -25.77 132.55
N SER A 538 11.68 -24.47 132.51
CA SER A 538 10.36 -24.04 132.00
C SER A 538 10.31 -23.52 130.55
N GLU A 539 11.44 -23.37 129.85
CA GLU A 539 11.48 -22.51 128.65
C GLU A 539 11.62 -23.17 127.27
N ASN A 540 11.62 -24.50 127.07
CA ASN A 540 11.72 -25.05 125.70
C ASN A 540 10.90 -26.32 125.42
N HIS A 541 9.77 -26.17 124.71
CA HIS A 541 9.01 -27.26 124.06
C HIS A 541 9.58 -27.56 122.65
N LEU A 542 10.04 -28.80 122.44
CA LEU A 542 10.53 -29.38 121.17
C LEU A 542 9.46 -30.27 120.52
N GLY A 543 9.40 -30.28 119.19
CA GLY A 543 8.64 -31.26 118.39
C GLY A 543 9.41 -31.68 117.12
N VAL A 544 9.67 -32.99 116.99
CA VAL A 544 10.33 -33.67 115.85
C VAL A 544 9.56 -34.95 115.54
N MET A 545 9.31 -35.25 114.26
CA MET A 545 9.16 -36.63 113.76
C MET A 545 9.53 -36.74 112.26
N PRO A 546 10.41 -37.70 111.87
CA PRO A 546 10.64 -38.18 110.51
C PRO A 546 10.18 -39.65 110.34
N ASN A 547 10.28 -40.22 109.12
CA ASN A 547 10.20 -41.66 108.80
C ASN A 547 10.51 -41.86 107.29
N ILE A 548 11.16 -42.89 106.72
CA ILE A 548 11.43 -44.33 106.97
C ILE A 548 12.33 -44.79 105.77
N LEU A 549 13.04 -45.92 105.65
CA LEU A 549 13.65 -46.97 106.49
C LEU A 549 14.11 -48.05 105.46
N VAL A 550 15.33 -48.60 105.57
CA VAL A 550 15.84 -49.71 104.73
C VAL A 550 16.00 -50.95 105.61
N ILE A 551 15.51 -52.11 105.14
CA ILE A 551 15.64 -53.47 105.71
C ILE A 551 15.98 -54.37 104.50
N GLY A 552 16.96 -55.27 104.44
CA GLY A 552 17.90 -55.82 105.42
C GLY A 552 18.03 -57.33 105.18
N GLY A 553 19.24 -57.82 104.85
CA GLY A 553 19.66 -59.24 104.92
C GLY A 553 20.03 -59.88 103.57
N GLY A 554 21.19 -60.53 103.37
CA GLY A 554 22.31 -60.84 104.24
C GLY A 554 23.31 -61.79 103.53
N ASN A 555 24.55 -61.78 104.04
CA ASN A 555 25.62 -62.78 103.94
C ASN A 555 26.79 -62.58 102.95
N SER A 556 27.98 -62.50 103.59
CA SER A 556 29.37 -62.67 103.12
C SER A 556 30.21 -61.42 102.74
N GLY A 557 31.06 -61.00 103.69
CA GLY A 557 32.47 -60.70 103.40
C GLY A 557 32.87 -59.34 102.83
N GLY A 558 32.70 -58.29 103.64
CA GLY A 558 33.51 -57.05 103.72
C GLY A 558 34.33 -56.52 102.53
N SER A 559 33.90 -55.37 101.99
CA SER A 559 34.74 -54.18 101.75
C SER A 559 33.86 -52.93 101.54
N ALA A 560 34.12 -51.84 102.26
CA ALA A 560 33.34 -50.60 102.33
C ALA A 560 33.43 -49.71 101.07
N LEU A 561 33.60 -50.32 99.89
CA LEU A 561 33.71 -49.63 98.60
C LEU A 561 32.56 -49.96 97.62
N GLU A 562 31.71 -50.97 97.93
CA GLU A 562 30.57 -51.37 97.07
C GLU A 562 29.24 -50.67 97.40
N ALA A 563 29.07 -50.10 98.60
CA ALA A 563 27.85 -49.38 98.99
C ALA A 563 27.71 -47.99 98.32
N LEU A 564 28.79 -47.45 97.76
CA LEU A 564 28.80 -46.22 96.97
C LEU A 564 28.67 -46.50 95.45
N ALA A 565 28.92 -47.74 95.01
CA ALA A 565 28.71 -48.18 93.64
C ALA A 565 27.26 -48.59 93.35
N ALA A 566 26.51 -49.05 94.36
CA ALA A 566 25.11 -49.45 94.24
C ALA A 566 24.11 -48.28 94.11
N THR A 567 24.38 -47.11 94.69
CA THR A 567 23.56 -45.89 94.48
C THR A 567 23.83 -45.23 93.14
N LEU A 568 25.01 -45.47 92.55
CA LEU A 568 25.40 -44.97 91.22
C LEU A 568 24.97 -45.90 90.07
N THR A 569 24.75 -47.20 90.30
CA THR A 569 24.25 -48.13 89.27
C THR A 569 22.71 -48.25 89.20
N ASP A 570 21.98 -47.90 90.26
CA ASP A 570 20.49 -47.87 90.25
C ASP A 570 19.91 -46.65 89.48
N MET A 571 20.65 -45.54 89.39
CA MET A 571 20.27 -44.43 88.49
C MET A 571 20.59 -44.71 87.02
N VAL A 572 21.61 -45.52 86.73
CA VAL A 572 22.08 -45.78 85.35
C VAL A 572 21.30 -46.93 84.67
N SER A 573 20.63 -47.82 85.43
CA SER A 573 19.84 -48.93 84.87
C SER A 573 18.36 -48.62 84.58
N LYS A 574 17.82 -47.50 85.09
CA LYS A 574 16.46 -47.03 84.70
C LYS A 574 16.36 -46.44 83.29
N GLN A 575 17.48 -46.39 82.57
CA GLN A 575 17.52 -45.95 81.18
C GLN A 575 17.36 -47.08 80.16
N THR A 576 17.28 -48.37 80.57
CA THR A 576 17.28 -49.51 79.64
C THR A 576 16.04 -50.42 79.66
N ALA A 577 15.05 -50.19 80.53
CA ALA A 577 13.83 -51.02 80.59
C ALA A 577 12.59 -50.41 79.90
N ALA A 578 12.63 -49.16 79.41
CA ALA A 578 11.48 -48.53 78.73
C ALA A 578 11.46 -48.72 77.19
N ASN A 579 12.47 -49.38 76.61
CA ASN A 579 12.64 -49.52 75.15
C ASN A 579 12.21 -50.89 74.55
N ALA A 580 11.36 -51.69 75.24
CA ALA A 580 11.02 -53.04 74.77
C ALA A 580 9.53 -53.45 74.76
N ALA A 581 8.56 -52.55 74.97
CA ALA A 581 7.14 -52.95 75.09
C ALA A 581 6.10 -52.04 74.42
N ALA A 582 6.43 -51.32 73.33
CA ALA A 582 5.44 -50.62 72.51
C ALA A 582 5.76 -50.71 71.01
N ASN A 583 5.96 -51.94 70.53
CA ASN A 583 5.99 -52.27 69.11
C ASN A 583 4.84 -53.24 68.83
N LYS A 584 3.61 -52.72 68.58
CA LYS A 584 2.45 -53.52 68.13
C LYS A 584 1.25 -52.69 67.63
N GLU A 585 1.46 -51.86 66.61
CA GLU A 585 0.44 -51.46 65.61
C GLU A 585 1.19 -51.32 64.28
N THR A 586 1.70 -52.40 63.68
CA THR A 586 0.98 -53.32 62.76
C THR A 586 0.18 -52.54 61.72
N GLN A 587 0.87 -52.14 60.64
CA GLN A 587 0.79 -52.74 59.28
C GLN A 587 -0.44 -52.32 58.49
N VAL A 588 -0.23 -51.87 57.25
CA VAL A 588 -0.80 -52.50 56.04
C VAL A 588 -0.22 -51.82 54.77
N ILE A 589 0.62 -52.60 54.07
CA ILE A 589 0.67 -52.82 52.61
C ILE A 589 1.20 -51.63 51.76
N THR A 590 2.44 -51.56 51.24
CA THR A 590 3.31 -52.49 50.47
C THR A 590 2.66 -53.20 49.28
N SER A 591 2.87 -52.64 48.09
CA SER A 591 3.47 -53.34 46.94
C SER A 591 3.91 -52.32 45.91
#